data_AF-A0A024VCY6-F1
#
_entry.id   AF-A0A024VCY6-F1
#
_cell.length_a   1.000
_cell.length_b   1.000
_cell.length_c   1.000
_cell.angle_alpha   90.00
_cell.angle_beta   90.00
_cell.angle_gamma   90.00
#
_symmetry.space_group_name_H-M   'P 1'
#
loop_
_entity.id
_entity.type
_entity.pdbx_description
1 polymer ?
#
loop_
_entity_poly.entity_id
_entity_poly.type
_entity_poly.pdbx_seq_one_letter_code
_entity_poly.pdbx_strand_id
1 'polypeptide(L)'
;MDSIFLEDDAIGHVNNIDHINDINNIGVINNTNNINNVNDVVDEFNFKDQLKHLKNMKTCSTSYNSMPSSNIEMLFDQELMGNQNILFLNDPENDIFNFSRGIIKDEYYKNYYIHKENQEKIDYNQIYHNFENNHNFEYFKNSEHYEKSPEQVIDNKRYYENLPEQVIINKKDMFKNDEEKHNEEGQVHIDMSKVMYDIYFLCFHKNGCEYIIKKLKEDNKEEKEIILNSLLIDTMSLCPDIYGSYVAQSIFDLKDEKYKERFTDEFLKHTSFLTLHTYGCRLIQKSLESLSDEYKCKIFKELQEDLIKYICHQNGNHVIQKCVEVLPCSYIDIIINIIEEYLPFLSSHAYGCRIVQRIYEIGNEQQINRLNEQIIKKIHLIKNRYGNYVIQKCFEHSDDNIRFIITDEIVNDIYKLSSHKYACNIIEKILLKKEYKYKKKIIKKIVNDISDGKDNIINICKDCYGNFMMQKLLTTCRKKERNFIIKTIIENLDKLKDETYGNIITYICT
;
A
#
# COMPACT_ATOMS: atom_id res chain seq x y z
N MET A 1 -27.67 -56.74 -0.96
CA MET A 1 -28.60 -55.73 -1.47
C MET A 1 -27.93 -54.36 -1.40
N ASP A 2 -26.93 -53.98 -2.18
CA ASP A 2 -26.01 -54.58 -3.18
C ASP A 2 -24.89 -53.51 -3.29
N SER A 3 -23.64 -53.77 -2.89
CA SER A 3 -22.47 -54.15 -3.74
C SER A 3 -22.36 -53.32 -5.04
N ILE A 4 -21.28 -52.57 -5.28
CA ILE A 4 -20.01 -52.97 -5.96
C ILE A 4 -19.08 -51.72 -5.88
N PHE A 5 -17.98 -51.64 -5.12
CA PHE A 5 -16.58 -52.11 -5.34
C PHE A 5 -16.01 -51.99 -6.78
N LEU A 6 -14.93 -51.23 -6.96
CA LEU A 6 -13.70 -51.73 -7.58
C LEU A 6 -12.54 -50.74 -7.35
N GLU A 7 -11.51 -51.30 -6.72
CA GLU A 7 -10.17 -50.82 -6.48
C GLU A 7 -9.22 -51.30 -7.61
N ASP A 8 -8.06 -50.64 -7.67
CA ASP A 8 -6.72 -51.17 -8.01
C ASP A 8 -6.16 -51.22 -9.46
N ASP A 9 -4.97 -50.58 -9.52
CA ASP A 9 -3.68 -51.00 -10.07
C ASP A 9 -3.42 -51.11 -11.59
N ALA A 10 -2.41 -50.35 -12.03
CA ALA A 10 -1.31 -50.90 -12.85
C ALA A 10 -0.05 -50.02 -12.80
N ILE A 11 0.96 -50.50 -12.07
CA ILE A 11 2.39 -50.18 -12.25
C ILE A 11 2.88 -50.90 -13.52
N GLY A 12 3.70 -50.23 -14.35
CA GLY A 12 4.35 -50.84 -15.52
C GLY A 12 5.56 -50.05 -16.01
N HIS A 13 6.74 -50.60 -15.76
CA HIS A 13 8.09 -50.10 -16.02
C HIS A 13 8.52 -50.06 -17.51
N VAL A 14 9.36 -49.05 -17.83
CA VAL A 14 10.66 -49.13 -18.57
C VAL A 14 10.65 -49.35 -20.10
N ASN A 15 11.15 -48.35 -20.86
CA ASN A 15 12.44 -48.44 -21.56
C ASN A 15 12.92 -47.12 -22.20
N ASN A 16 14.23 -46.89 -22.04
CA ASN A 16 15.07 -45.86 -22.64
C ASN A 16 15.01 -45.84 -24.17
N ILE A 17 15.12 -44.64 -24.78
CA ILE A 17 15.99 -44.38 -25.93
C ILE A 17 16.63 -42.99 -25.76
N ASP A 18 17.94 -42.97 -25.96
CA ASP A 18 18.87 -41.86 -25.85
C ASP A 18 18.73 -40.76 -26.92
N HIS A 19 19.26 -39.58 -26.55
CA HIS A 19 19.85 -38.51 -27.38
C HIS A 19 18.95 -37.77 -28.39
N ILE A 20 18.89 -36.44 -28.25
CA ILE A 20 19.60 -35.47 -29.13
C ILE A 20 19.42 -34.04 -28.59
N ASN A 21 20.53 -33.29 -28.63
CA ASN A 21 20.64 -31.85 -28.42
C ASN A 21 19.57 -31.08 -29.22
N ASP A 22 18.95 -30.06 -28.65
CA ASP A 22 18.58 -28.82 -29.36
C ASP A 22 18.10 -27.74 -28.37
N ILE A 23 19.07 -27.05 -27.76
CA ILE A 23 18.88 -25.69 -27.24
C ILE A 23 19.08 -24.77 -28.44
N ASN A 24 17.99 -24.40 -29.11
CA ASN A 24 17.83 -23.19 -29.93
C ASN A 24 16.47 -23.26 -30.65
N ASN A 25 15.40 -22.82 -29.99
CA ASN A 25 14.18 -22.37 -30.67
C ASN A 25 13.35 -21.50 -29.72
N ILE A 26 13.70 -20.21 -29.66
CA ILE A 26 12.74 -19.17 -29.28
C ILE A 26 11.72 -19.14 -30.41
N GLY A 27 10.55 -19.70 -30.14
CA GLY A 27 9.45 -19.80 -31.08
C GLY A 27 9.01 -18.41 -31.55
N VAL A 28 9.28 -18.15 -32.83
CA VAL A 28 8.55 -17.17 -33.63
C VAL A 28 7.08 -17.58 -33.61
N ILE A 29 6.25 -16.86 -32.85
CA ILE A 29 4.80 -17.03 -32.87
C ILE A 29 4.29 -16.43 -34.20
N ASN A 30 4.22 -17.29 -35.22
CA ASN A 30 3.40 -17.05 -36.40
C ASN A 30 1.93 -17.26 -36.02
N ASN A 31 1.25 -16.19 -35.62
CA ASN A 31 -0.22 -16.17 -35.60
C ASN A 31 -0.71 -15.48 -36.87
N THR A 32 -0.89 -16.29 -37.91
CA THR A 32 -1.60 -15.90 -39.13
C THR A 32 -3.10 -15.81 -38.84
N ASN A 33 -3.54 -14.63 -38.40
CA ASN A 33 -4.91 -14.18 -38.67
C ASN A 33 -4.80 -13.17 -39.82
N ASN A 34 -5.46 -13.49 -40.93
CA ASN A 34 -5.52 -12.72 -42.16
C ASN A 34 -5.90 -11.24 -41.91
N ILE A 35 -4.91 -10.37 -41.81
CA ILE A 35 -5.07 -8.94 -42.11
C ILE A 35 -4.79 -8.80 -43.60
N ASN A 36 -5.83 -9.02 -44.41
CA ASN A 36 -5.77 -8.65 -45.81
C ASN A 36 -5.80 -7.11 -45.87
N ASN A 37 -4.64 -6.53 -46.19
CA ASN A 37 -4.38 -5.12 -46.44
C ASN A 37 -3.81 -4.30 -45.27
N VAL A 38 -2.55 -4.54 -44.93
CA VAL A 38 -1.70 -3.70 -44.05
C VAL A 38 -1.62 -2.24 -44.54
N ASN A 39 -1.87 -1.98 -45.83
CA ASN A 39 -1.77 -0.64 -46.42
C ASN A 39 -2.97 0.26 -46.12
N ASP A 40 -4.18 -0.28 -45.95
CA ASP A 40 -5.37 0.54 -45.64
C ASP A 40 -5.36 1.00 -44.17
N VAL A 41 -4.77 0.18 -43.30
CA VAL A 41 -4.56 0.50 -41.88
C VAL A 41 -3.57 1.66 -41.74
N VAL A 42 -2.54 1.74 -42.59
CA VAL A 42 -1.48 2.76 -42.50
C VAL A 42 -1.96 4.16 -42.85
N ASP A 43 -2.92 4.33 -43.75
CA ASP A 43 -3.47 5.63 -44.14
C ASP A 43 -4.48 6.20 -43.11
N GLU A 44 -5.15 5.34 -42.33
CA GLU A 44 -5.96 5.75 -41.17
C GLU A 44 -5.16 5.87 -39.85
N PHE A 45 -3.93 5.32 -39.79
CA PHE A 45 -3.04 5.42 -38.63
C PHE A 45 -2.38 6.81 -38.53
N ASN A 46 -3.17 7.80 -38.09
CA ASN A 46 -2.76 9.17 -37.79
C ASN A 46 -1.91 9.29 -36.50
N PHE A 47 -1.13 8.26 -36.18
CA PHE A 47 -0.07 8.34 -35.18
C PHE A 47 1.18 8.99 -35.77
N LYS A 48 1.38 8.98 -37.10
CA LYS A 48 2.60 9.52 -37.73
C LYS A 48 2.70 11.04 -37.59
N ASP A 49 1.62 11.77 -37.80
CA ASP A 49 1.58 13.23 -37.62
C ASP A 49 1.53 13.62 -36.14
N GLN A 50 0.91 12.81 -35.28
CA GLN A 50 0.89 13.04 -33.83
C GLN A 50 2.21 12.67 -33.16
N LEU A 51 2.90 11.61 -33.58
CA LEU A 51 4.28 11.28 -33.21
C LEU A 51 5.26 12.27 -33.82
N LYS A 52 5.04 12.79 -35.03
CA LYS A 52 5.82 13.94 -35.55
C LYS A 52 5.59 15.16 -34.67
N HIS A 53 4.36 15.48 -34.26
CA HIS A 53 4.07 16.58 -33.35
C HIS A 53 4.72 16.40 -31.97
N LEU A 54 4.68 15.19 -31.41
CA LEU A 54 5.33 14.83 -30.13
C LEU A 54 6.87 14.78 -30.25
N LYS A 55 7.41 14.30 -31.38
CA LYS A 55 8.85 14.36 -31.70
C LYS A 55 9.33 15.79 -32.00
N ASN A 56 8.42 16.66 -32.48
CA ASN A 56 8.64 18.09 -32.70
C ASN A 56 8.43 18.92 -31.43
N MET A 57 7.90 18.35 -30.34
CA MET A 57 8.02 18.92 -28.98
C MET A 57 9.45 18.81 -28.42
N LYS A 58 10.46 18.84 -29.30
CA LYS A 58 11.88 19.09 -28.96
C LYS A 58 12.18 20.56 -28.65
N THR A 59 11.15 21.41 -28.53
CA THR A 59 11.30 22.81 -28.10
C THR A 59 10.37 23.14 -26.93
N CYS A 60 10.53 22.45 -25.81
CA CYS A 60 10.25 23.03 -24.49
C CYS A 60 11.49 22.83 -23.60
N SER A 61 12.47 23.66 -23.91
CA SER A 61 13.48 24.25 -23.01
C SER A 61 14.03 23.39 -21.86
N THR A 62 15.24 22.88 -22.07
CA THR A 62 16.28 22.74 -21.05
C THR A 62 16.82 24.11 -20.60
N SER A 63 15.97 25.01 -20.13
CA SER A 63 16.41 26.29 -19.55
C SER A 63 15.40 26.83 -18.54
N TYR A 64 15.51 26.41 -17.29
CA TYR A 64 14.91 27.14 -16.17
C TYR A 64 15.89 28.22 -15.71
N ASN A 65 15.78 29.40 -16.31
CA ASN A 65 16.22 30.63 -15.65
C ASN A 65 15.00 31.19 -14.91
N SER A 66 15.12 31.22 -13.58
CA SER A 66 14.40 32.07 -12.62
C SER A 66 13.26 32.95 -13.15
N MET A 67 12.01 32.63 -12.77
CA MET A 67 10.94 33.61 -12.60
C MET A 67 9.88 33.12 -11.59
N PRO A 68 9.18 34.05 -10.90
CA PRO A 68 8.78 33.89 -9.51
C PRO A 68 7.40 33.24 -9.31
N SER A 69 7.25 32.70 -8.11
CA SER A 69 6.03 32.15 -7.51
C SER A 69 4.85 33.13 -7.53
N SER A 70 3.91 32.95 -8.46
CA SER A 70 2.49 33.24 -8.26
C SER A 70 1.69 32.86 -9.51
N ASN A 71 0.59 32.13 -9.30
CA ASN A 71 -0.51 31.85 -10.23
C ASN A 71 -0.37 30.65 -11.18
N ILE A 72 -0.61 29.43 -10.66
CA ILE A 72 -1.42 28.41 -11.36
C ILE A 72 -2.29 27.69 -10.32
N GLU A 73 -3.46 28.27 -10.04
CA GLU A 73 -4.66 27.51 -9.66
C GLU A 73 -5.42 27.13 -10.95
N MET A 74 -6.25 26.08 -10.86
CA MET A 74 -7.18 25.50 -11.86
C MET A 74 -6.60 24.30 -12.65
N LEU A 75 -7.23 23.12 -12.73
CA LEU A 75 -8.55 22.66 -12.29
C LEU A 75 -8.48 21.11 -12.30
N PHE A 76 -8.44 20.46 -11.13
CA PHE A 76 -8.76 19.03 -11.00
C PHE A 76 -10.21 18.95 -10.57
N ASP A 77 -11.08 18.36 -11.39
CA ASP A 77 -12.45 18.04 -10.97
C ASP A 77 -12.40 17.13 -9.75
N GLN A 78 -12.97 17.64 -8.65
CA GLN A 78 -12.92 17.10 -7.29
C GLN A 78 -13.89 15.93 -7.04
N GLU A 79 -14.40 15.24 -8.06
CA GLU A 79 -15.45 14.23 -7.87
C GLU A 79 -15.03 12.76 -8.10
N LEU A 80 -13.78 12.47 -8.47
CA LEU A 80 -13.35 11.09 -8.78
C LEU A 80 -12.37 10.43 -7.80
N MET A 81 -11.97 11.10 -6.71
CA MET A 81 -11.08 10.51 -5.71
C MET A 81 -11.57 10.83 -4.30
N GLY A 82 -12.18 9.85 -3.65
CA GLY A 82 -12.46 9.89 -2.22
C GLY A 82 -11.19 10.20 -1.43
N ASN A 83 -11.27 11.27 -0.64
CA ASN A 83 -10.23 11.81 0.24
C ASN A 83 -9.28 10.77 0.84
N GLN A 84 -8.00 10.82 0.44
CA GLN A 84 -6.85 10.81 1.36
C GLN A 84 -5.52 11.12 0.62
N ASN A 85 -4.90 12.24 1.02
CA ASN A 85 -3.48 12.59 0.90
C ASN A 85 -2.87 12.86 -0.50
N ILE A 86 -3.12 14.06 -1.03
CA ILE A 86 -2.21 14.72 -1.97
C ILE A 86 -1.40 15.75 -1.17
N LEU A 87 -0.16 15.41 -0.81
CA LEU A 87 0.77 16.37 -0.17
C LEU A 87 2.26 16.08 -0.48
N PHE A 88 2.55 15.40 -1.59
CA PHE A 88 3.92 14.98 -1.94
C PHE A 88 4.55 15.67 -3.17
N LEU A 89 4.04 16.84 -3.59
CA LEU A 89 4.55 17.50 -4.81
C LEU A 89 5.26 18.85 -4.60
N ASN A 90 5.55 19.27 -3.37
CA ASN A 90 6.22 20.56 -3.13
C ASN A 90 7.48 20.42 -2.26
N ASP A 91 8.46 19.63 -2.69
CA ASP A 91 9.81 19.67 -2.11
C ASP A 91 10.83 20.20 -3.14
N PRO A 92 11.41 21.41 -2.94
CA PRO A 92 12.23 22.11 -3.93
C PRO A 92 13.69 21.60 -4.09
N GLU A 93 14.08 20.45 -3.52
CA GLU A 93 15.47 19.95 -3.59
C GLU A 93 15.77 18.89 -4.68
N ASN A 94 14.81 18.56 -5.57
CA ASN A 94 14.96 17.44 -6.52
C ASN A 94 15.62 17.76 -7.90
N ASP A 95 16.38 18.85 -8.02
CA ASP A 95 16.85 19.37 -9.32
C ASP A 95 18.21 18.82 -9.85
N ILE A 96 18.74 17.70 -9.33
CA ILE A 96 20.08 17.18 -9.73
C ILE A 96 20.06 15.73 -10.23
N PHE A 97 19.11 15.32 -11.07
CA PHE A 97 19.19 14.02 -11.77
C PHE A 97 18.74 14.10 -13.23
N ASN A 98 19.60 14.68 -14.08
CA ASN A 98 19.52 14.50 -15.52
C ASN A 98 20.93 14.40 -16.10
N PHE A 99 21.45 13.17 -16.22
CA PHE A 99 22.23 12.70 -17.36
C PHE A 99 22.50 11.19 -17.20
N SER A 100 22.46 10.43 -18.30
CA SER A 100 22.85 9.00 -18.41
C SER A 100 21.76 7.92 -18.22
N ARG A 101 20.57 8.07 -18.82
CA ARG A 101 19.44 7.10 -18.74
C ARG A 101 19.57 5.79 -19.55
N GLY A 102 20.73 5.51 -20.18
CA GLY A 102 20.88 4.39 -21.10
C GLY A 102 21.59 3.15 -20.57
N ILE A 103 22.55 3.31 -19.65
CA ILE A 103 23.40 2.22 -19.12
C ILE A 103 22.91 1.78 -17.72
N ILE A 104 22.28 2.71 -16.99
CA ILE A 104 21.76 2.51 -15.64
C ILE A 104 20.71 1.39 -15.59
N LYS A 105 19.92 1.15 -16.65
CA LYS A 105 18.81 0.19 -16.60
C LYS A 105 19.27 -1.27 -16.41
N ASP A 106 20.21 -1.76 -17.21
CA ASP A 106 20.66 -3.16 -17.12
C ASP A 106 21.51 -3.43 -15.86
N GLU A 107 22.33 -2.46 -15.44
CA GLU A 107 23.11 -2.56 -14.21
C GLU A 107 22.28 -2.38 -12.94
N TYR A 108 21.26 -1.51 -12.93
CA TYR A 108 20.37 -1.37 -11.78
C TYR A 108 19.59 -2.67 -11.53
N TYR A 109 19.07 -3.30 -12.58
CA TYR A 109 18.40 -4.60 -12.44
C TYR A 109 19.38 -5.72 -12.06
N LYS A 110 20.55 -5.85 -12.72
CA LYS A 110 21.56 -6.85 -12.32
C LYS A 110 22.07 -6.66 -10.90
N ASN A 111 22.37 -5.42 -10.49
CA ASN A 111 22.84 -5.13 -9.14
C ASN A 111 21.74 -5.30 -8.08
N TYR A 112 20.46 -5.10 -8.43
CA TYR A 112 19.36 -5.42 -7.52
C TYR A 112 19.20 -6.94 -7.33
N TYR A 113 19.37 -7.75 -8.39
CA TYR A 113 19.40 -9.22 -8.27
C TYR A 113 20.62 -9.70 -7.47
N ILE A 114 21.78 -9.07 -7.63
CA ILE A 114 22.99 -9.35 -6.82
C ILE A 114 22.80 -8.88 -5.37
N HIS A 115 22.11 -7.75 -5.12
CA HIS A 115 21.75 -7.31 -3.77
C HIS A 115 20.71 -8.21 -3.10
N LYS A 116 19.95 -9.01 -3.85
CA LYS A 116 19.07 -10.05 -3.30
C LYS A 116 19.86 -11.14 -2.56
N GLU A 117 21.15 -11.31 -2.86
CA GLU A 117 22.05 -12.20 -2.11
C GLU A 117 22.70 -11.52 -0.89
N ASN A 118 22.65 -10.18 -0.78
CA ASN A 118 23.36 -9.39 0.24
C ASN A 118 22.47 -8.49 1.12
N GLN A 119 21.14 -8.55 1.02
CA GLN A 119 20.29 -7.97 2.06
C GLN A 119 20.38 -8.87 3.29
N GLU A 120 21.01 -8.37 4.37
CA GLU A 120 20.93 -8.99 5.69
C GLU A 120 19.46 -9.34 5.95
N LYS A 121 19.19 -10.64 6.04
CA LYS A 121 17.85 -11.17 6.30
C LYS A 121 17.46 -10.64 7.66
N ILE A 122 16.52 -9.68 7.70
CA ILE A 122 16.04 -9.11 8.96
C ILE A 122 15.46 -10.27 9.77
N ASP A 123 16.10 -10.60 10.89
CA ASP A 123 15.63 -11.66 11.77
C ASP A 123 14.47 -11.13 12.62
N TYR A 124 13.27 -11.22 12.07
CA TYR A 124 12.05 -10.81 12.76
C TYR A 124 11.78 -11.66 14.00
N ASN A 125 12.29 -12.90 14.09
CA ASN A 125 12.22 -13.69 15.32
C ASN A 125 13.08 -13.07 16.41
N GLN A 126 14.30 -12.63 16.08
CA GLN A 126 15.14 -11.93 17.04
C GLN A 126 14.52 -10.61 17.49
N ILE A 127 13.94 -9.82 16.57
CA ILE A 127 13.22 -8.58 16.90
C ILE A 127 12.03 -8.88 17.82
N TYR A 128 11.27 -9.93 17.52
CA TYR A 128 10.12 -10.36 18.32
C TYR A 128 10.53 -10.82 19.73
N HIS A 129 11.56 -11.66 19.84
CA HIS A 129 12.08 -12.10 21.14
C HIS A 129 12.61 -10.92 21.96
N ASN A 130 13.26 -9.96 21.33
CA ASN A 130 13.68 -8.72 21.99
C ASN A 130 12.49 -7.88 22.46
N PHE A 131 11.39 -7.86 21.71
CA PHE A 131 10.14 -7.20 22.10
C PHE A 131 9.50 -7.89 23.30
N GLU A 132 9.40 -9.22 23.31
CA GLU A 132 8.81 -9.97 24.44
C GLU A 132 9.62 -9.82 25.73
N ASN A 133 10.95 -9.90 25.65
CA ASN A 133 11.84 -9.90 26.81
C ASN A 133 11.94 -8.54 27.51
N ASN A 134 11.79 -7.44 26.78
CA ASN A 134 12.06 -6.11 27.34
C ASN A 134 10.81 -5.39 27.87
N HIS A 135 9.59 -5.83 27.55
CA HIS A 135 8.31 -5.15 27.86
C HIS A 135 8.30 -3.63 27.59
N ASN A 136 9.31 -3.11 26.89
CA ASN A 136 9.59 -1.70 26.74
C ASN A 136 8.99 -1.25 25.41
N PHE A 137 7.78 -0.73 25.51
CA PHE A 137 7.07 -0.02 24.45
C PHE A 137 7.83 1.20 23.91
N GLU A 138 8.90 1.64 24.58
CA GLU A 138 9.72 2.79 24.21
C GLU A 138 10.86 2.48 23.24
N TYR A 139 11.16 1.21 22.90
CA TYR A 139 12.28 0.88 22.01
C TYR A 139 12.11 1.37 20.56
N PHE A 140 10.95 1.96 20.21
CA PHE A 140 10.73 2.67 18.96
C PHE A 140 10.59 4.20 19.13
N LYS A 141 11.12 4.80 20.21
CA LYS A 141 11.46 6.24 20.18
C LYS A 141 12.51 6.56 19.09
N ASN A 142 13.26 5.55 18.65
CA ASN A 142 14.19 5.65 17.52
C ASN A 142 13.57 5.21 16.18
N SER A 143 12.24 5.13 16.04
CA SER A 143 11.65 4.99 14.70
C SER A 143 11.82 6.25 13.83
N GLU A 144 12.24 7.40 14.40
CA GLU A 144 12.76 8.53 13.61
C GLU A 144 14.10 8.20 12.90
N HIS A 145 14.76 7.09 13.26
CA HIS A 145 15.91 6.54 12.53
C HIS A 145 15.57 5.34 11.65
N TYR A 146 14.35 4.80 11.73
CA TYR A 146 13.80 3.89 10.72
C TYR A 146 12.95 4.62 9.66
N GLU A 147 12.62 5.90 9.90
CA GLU A 147 12.08 6.87 8.92
C GLU A 147 13.14 7.40 7.96
N LYS A 148 14.41 7.18 8.26
CA LYS A 148 15.45 7.20 7.26
C LYS A 148 15.70 5.75 6.88
N SER A 149 15.22 5.35 5.70
CA SER A 149 16.06 4.42 4.92
C SER A 149 17.48 4.96 5.00
N PRO A 150 18.53 4.13 4.90
CA PRO A 150 19.72 4.67 4.31
C PRO A 150 19.25 5.32 2.99
N GLU A 151 19.15 6.64 2.97
CA GLU A 151 19.91 7.39 2.00
C GLU A 151 21.34 6.88 2.16
N GLN A 152 21.59 5.67 1.67
CA GLN A 152 22.68 5.52 0.75
C GLN A 152 22.31 6.51 -0.36
N VAL A 153 22.68 7.77 -0.13
CA VAL A 153 23.64 8.41 -0.99
C VAL A 153 24.69 7.32 -1.25
N ILE A 154 24.39 6.45 -2.21
CA ILE A 154 25.41 5.71 -2.93
C ILE A 154 26.25 6.86 -3.42
N ASP A 155 27.39 7.04 -2.76
CA ASP A 155 28.38 8.04 -3.11
C ASP A 155 28.85 7.66 -4.49
N ASN A 156 28.08 8.11 -5.50
CA ASN A 156 28.23 7.74 -6.90
C ASN A 156 29.66 8.07 -7.35
N LYS A 157 30.37 8.97 -6.66
CA LYS A 157 31.77 9.34 -6.92
C LYS A 157 32.75 8.16 -6.95
N ARG A 158 32.63 7.14 -6.08
CA ARG A 158 33.62 6.05 -6.04
C ARG A 158 33.40 4.96 -7.08
N TYR A 159 32.21 4.87 -7.67
CA TYR A 159 31.89 3.90 -8.71
C TYR A 159 32.35 4.34 -10.12
N TYR A 160 32.73 5.61 -10.31
CA TYR A 160 33.08 6.15 -11.63
C TYR A 160 34.54 5.94 -12.05
N GLU A 161 35.43 5.44 -11.19
CA GLU A 161 36.88 5.48 -11.48
C GLU A 161 37.49 4.21 -12.07
N ASN A 162 36.78 3.06 -12.12
CA ASN A 162 37.36 1.82 -12.65
C ASN A 162 36.33 0.97 -13.41
N LEU A 163 36.22 1.19 -14.72
CA LEU A 163 35.47 0.35 -15.67
C LEU A 163 36.44 -0.34 -16.65
N PRO A 164 36.36 -1.68 -16.82
CA PRO A 164 36.98 -2.39 -17.94
C PRO A 164 36.17 -2.23 -19.23
N GLU A 165 36.87 -2.14 -20.35
CA GLU A 165 36.40 -1.59 -21.63
C GLU A 165 35.57 -2.55 -22.52
N GLN A 166 34.91 -3.59 -21.99
CA GLN A 166 34.33 -4.63 -22.86
C GLN A 166 32.95 -5.11 -22.40
N VAL A 167 31.89 -4.41 -22.84
CA VAL A 167 30.75 -4.93 -23.65
C VAL A 167 29.96 -3.68 -24.10
N ILE A 168 30.35 -3.11 -25.25
CA ILE A 168 29.61 -2.04 -25.92
C ILE A 168 28.77 -2.70 -27.03
N ILE A 169 27.47 -2.88 -26.79
CA ILE A 169 26.52 -2.92 -27.91
C ILE A 169 26.28 -1.46 -28.29
N ASN A 170 26.77 -1.07 -29.46
CA ASN A 170 26.76 0.32 -29.95
C ASN A 170 25.33 0.85 -30.11
N LYS A 171 24.81 1.56 -29.09
CA LYS A 171 23.57 2.36 -29.19
C LYS A 171 23.65 3.50 -30.24
N LYS A 172 24.83 3.76 -30.82
CA LYS A 172 25.00 4.66 -31.98
C LYS A 172 24.43 4.10 -33.29
N ASP A 173 24.18 2.79 -33.38
CA ASP A 173 23.61 2.20 -34.60
C ASP A 173 22.07 2.27 -34.66
N MET A 174 21.36 2.56 -33.56
CA MET A 174 19.90 2.79 -33.60
C MET A 174 19.48 4.17 -34.14
N PHE A 175 20.44 5.08 -34.31
CA PHE A 175 20.27 6.40 -34.92
C PHE A 175 21.22 6.60 -36.10
N LYS A 176 21.52 5.53 -36.86
CA LYS A 176 22.04 5.74 -38.21
C LYS A 176 20.94 6.38 -39.05
N ASN A 177 21.28 7.51 -39.64
CA ASN A 177 20.51 8.17 -40.68
C ASN A 177 20.27 7.16 -41.80
N ASP A 178 19.11 6.51 -41.81
CA ASP A 178 18.66 5.79 -42.98
C ASP A 178 17.67 6.70 -43.71
N GLU A 179 18.19 7.22 -44.81
CA GLU A 179 17.46 7.82 -45.92
C GLU A 179 16.14 7.08 -46.13
N GLU A 180 15.07 7.85 -46.35
CA GLU A 180 13.81 7.32 -46.83
C GLU A 180 14.08 6.45 -48.07
N LYS A 181 14.09 5.13 -47.91
CA LYS A 181 14.12 4.21 -49.05
C LYS A 181 12.78 4.32 -49.75
N HIS A 182 12.69 5.28 -50.67
CA HIS A 182 11.64 5.33 -51.67
C HIS A 182 11.84 4.15 -52.61
N ASN A 183 10.96 3.16 -52.55
CA ASN A 183 10.74 2.28 -53.68
C ASN A 183 10.04 3.10 -54.78
N GLU A 184 10.29 2.76 -56.05
CA GLU A 184 9.75 3.45 -57.25
C GLU A 184 8.21 3.41 -57.39
N GLU A 185 7.49 2.98 -56.34
CA GLU A 185 6.02 2.96 -56.26
C GLU A 185 5.50 3.57 -54.94
N GLY A 186 6.06 4.67 -54.44
CA GLY A 186 5.39 5.58 -53.48
C GLY A 186 4.87 5.02 -52.13
N GLN A 187 5.03 3.73 -51.82
CA GLN A 187 4.53 3.11 -50.60
C GLN A 187 5.57 3.24 -49.48
N VAL A 188 5.19 3.94 -48.40
CA VAL A 188 6.01 4.07 -47.21
C VAL A 188 5.87 2.80 -46.38
N HIS A 189 6.86 1.92 -46.41
CA HIS A 189 6.91 0.75 -45.52
C HIS A 189 7.05 1.22 -44.06
N ILE A 190 5.98 1.12 -43.27
CA ILE A 190 6.02 1.42 -41.84
C ILE A 190 6.54 0.19 -41.09
N ASP A 191 7.68 0.35 -40.43
CA ASP A 191 8.17 -0.66 -39.49
C ASP A 191 7.34 -0.63 -38.20
N MET A 192 6.44 -1.60 -38.06
CA MET A 192 5.58 -1.75 -36.90
C MET A 192 6.36 -1.92 -35.59
N SER A 193 7.54 -2.53 -35.64
CA SER A 193 8.40 -2.69 -34.45
C SER A 193 8.82 -1.32 -33.93
N LYS A 194 9.25 -0.43 -34.83
CA LYS A 194 9.63 0.95 -34.50
C LYS A 194 8.46 1.74 -33.90
N VAL A 195 7.25 1.59 -34.46
CA VAL A 195 6.04 2.23 -33.92
C VAL A 195 5.77 1.75 -32.49
N MET A 196 5.85 0.45 -32.25
CA MET A 196 5.63 -0.11 -30.90
C MET A 196 6.69 0.38 -29.91
N TYR A 197 7.97 0.48 -30.31
CA TYR A 197 9.02 1.05 -29.48
C TYR A 197 8.80 2.55 -29.19
N ASP A 198 8.34 3.33 -30.17
CA ASP A 198 8.00 4.75 -29.97
C ASP A 198 6.85 4.89 -28.95
N ILE A 199 5.80 4.06 -29.05
CA ILE A 199 4.69 4.02 -28.08
C ILE A 199 5.17 3.64 -26.69
N TYR A 200 5.97 2.59 -26.59
CA TYR A 200 6.56 2.15 -25.32
C TYR A 200 7.41 3.27 -24.70
N PHE A 201 8.22 3.96 -25.50
CA PHE A 201 9.02 5.10 -25.05
C PHE A 201 8.15 6.25 -24.51
N LEU A 202 7.03 6.57 -25.16
CA LEU A 202 6.09 7.61 -24.70
C LEU A 202 5.54 7.33 -23.29
N CYS A 203 5.42 6.06 -22.88
CA CYS A 203 4.93 5.70 -21.54
C CYS A 203 5.82 6.24 -20.41
N PHE A 204 7.10 6.53 -20.68
CA PHE A 204 8.07 7.06 -19.71
C PHE A 204 8.13 8.60 -19.69
N HIS A 205 7.15 9.26 -20.31
CA HIS A 205 7.06 10.72 -20.37
C HIS A 205 5.73 11.20 -19.81
N LYS A 206 5.76 12.32 -19.08
CA LYS A 206 4.58 12.94 -18.45
C LYS A 206 3.39 13.08 -19.40
N ASN A 207 3.56 13.75 -20.53
CA ASN A 207 2.46 13.95 -21.48
C ASN A 207 2.19 12.69 -22.32
N GLY A 208 3.21 11.85 -22.49
CA GLY A 208 3.11 10.62 -23.27
C GLY A 208 2.24 9.57 -22.57
N CYS A 209 2.43 9.35 -21.27
CA CYS A 209 1.62 8.41 -20.52
C CYS A 209 0.13 8.82 -20.47
N GLU A 210 -0.17 10.10 -20.27
CA GLU A 210 -1.54 10.63 -20.31
C GLU A 210 -2.20 10.40 -21.68
N TYR A 211 -1.46 10.66 -22.75
CA TYR A 211 -1.92 10.42 -24.11
C TYR A 211 -2.21 8.93 -24.35
N ILE A 212 -1.31 8.03 -23.95
CA ILE A 212 -1.51 6.58 -24.10
C ILE A 212 -2.72 6.10 -23.29
N ILE A 213 -2.88 6.57 -22.05
CA ILE A 213 -4.05 6.23 -21.21
C ILE A 213 -5.35 6.71 -21.86
N LYS A 214 -5.37 7.91 -22.45
CA LYS A 214 -6.52 8.41 -23.19
C LYS A 214 -6.84 7.50 -24.38
N LYS A 215 -5.83 7.11 -25.16
CA LYS A 215 -5.99 6.20 -26.31
C LYS A 215 -6.53 4.82 -25.92
N LEU A 216 -6.10 4.29 -24.78
CA LEU A 216 -6.65 3.03 -24.23
C LEU A 216 -8.17 3.11 -23.91
N LYS A 217 -8.73 4.31 -23.72
CA LYS A 217 -10.16 4.53 -23.44
C LYS A 217 -11.03 4.76 -24.69
N GLU A 218 -10.44 5.16 -25.83
CA GLU A 218 -11.18 5.40 -27.08
C GLU A 218 -11.75 4.08 -27.67
N ASP A 219 -12.59 4.07 -28.70
CA ASP A 219 -13.22 2.80 -29.17
C ASP A 219 -12.51 2.15 -30.38
N ASN A 220 -11.29 2.59 -30.68
CA ASN A 220 -10.48 2.05 -31.78
C ASN A 220 -9.76 0.75 -31.35
N LYS A 221 -10.24 -0.40 -31.85
CA LYS A 221 -9.70 -1.71 -31.47
C LYS A 221 -8.28 -1.97 -31.99
N GLU A 222 -7.99 -1.59 -33.22
CA GLU A 222 -6.70 -1.84 -33.86
C GLU A 222 -5.58 -1.02 -33.21
N GLU A 223 -5.86 0.27 -32.97
CA GLU A 223 -4.93 1.17 -32.29
C GLU A 223 -4.65 0.71 -30.85
N LYS A 224 -5.69 0.27 -30.13
CA LYS A 224 -5.51 -0.34 -28.80
C LYS A 224 -4.64 -1.57 -28.86
N GLU A 225 -4.88 -2.48 -29.79
CA GLU A 225 -4.11 -3.72 -29.88
C GLU A 225 -2.61 -3.44 -30.06
N ILE A 226 -2.26 -2.46 -30.89
CA ILE A 226 -0.86 -2.04 -31.07
C ILE A 226 -0.29 -1.42 -29.80
N ILE A 227 -1.04 -0.55 -29.12
CA ILE A 227 -0.61 0.02 -27.83
C ILE A 227 -0.38 -1.10 -26.81
N LEU A 228 -1.35 -1.98 -26.64
CA LEU A 228 -1.30 -3.10 -25.70
C LEU A 228 -0.13 -4.04 -25.98
N ASN A 229 0.14 -4.38 -27.25
CA ASN A 229 1.32 -5.17 -27.60
C ASN A 229 2.63 -4.42 -27.30
N SER A 230 2.64 -3.08 -27.40
CA SER A 230 3.81 -2.25 -27.08
C SER A 230 4.13 -2.26 -25.57
N LEU A 231 3.13 -2.38 -24.71
CA LEU A 231 3.33 -2.44 -23.24
C LEU A 231 3.98 -3.74 -22.76
N LEU A 232 3.98 -4.78 -23.61
CA LEU A 232 4.59 -6.08 -23.34
C LEU A 232 6.07 -6.15 -23.78
N ILE A 233 6.62 -5.09 -24.38
CA ILE A 233 8.04 -5.06 -24.80
C ILE A 233 8.98 -5.24 -23.59
N ASP A 234 8.73 -4.50 -22.51
CA ASP A 234 9.49 -4.57 -21.27
C ASP A 234 8.61 -4.06 -20.11
N THR A 235 7.69 -4.93 -19.69
CA THR A 235 6.79 -4.67 -18.56
C THR A 235 7.57 -4.44 -17.26
N MET A 236 8.76 -5.01 -17.14
CA MET A 236 9.60 -4.89 -15.94
C MET A 236 10.17 -3.49 -15.73
N SER A 237 10.48 -2.76 -16.80
CA SER A 237 10.79 -1.34 -16.68
C SER A 237 9.55 -0.45 -16.58
N LEU A 238 8.42 -0.86 -17.17
CA LEU A 238 7.20 -0.06 -17.18
C LEU A 238 6.57 0.06 -15.78
N CYS A 239 6.42 -1.06 -15.08
CA CYS A 239 5.69 -1.14 -13.81
C CYS A 239 6.28 -0.28 -12.66
N PRO A 240 7.61 -0.21 -12.46
CA PRO A 240 8.20 0.61 -11.42
C PRO A 240 8.50 2.06 -11.86
N ASP A 241 8.11 2.50 -13.06
CA ASP A 241 8.40 3.87 -13.51
C ASP A 241 7.40 4.90 -12.96
N ILE A 242 7.87 6.13 -12.73
CA ILE A 242 7.06 7.26 -12.24
C ILE A 242 5.90 7.62 -13.18
N TYR A 243 6.04 7.45 -14.49
CA TYR A 243 5.00 7.69 -15.49
C TYR A 243 4.42 6.38 -16.02
N GLY A 244 5.29 5.41 -16.32
CA GLY A 244 4.91 4.11 -16.86
C GLY A 244 3.94 3.33 -15.96
N SER A 245 4.07 3.47 -14.64
CA SER A 245 3.17 2.81 -13.69
C SER A 245 1.71 3.25 -13.83
N TYR A 246 1.43 4.48 -14.28
CA TYR A 246 0.06 4.93 -14.53
C TYR A 246 -0.53 4.24 -15.77
N VAL A 247 0.27 4.05 -16.82
CA VAL A 247 -0.13 3.30 -18.01
C VAL A 247 -0.39 1.84 -17.64
N ALA A 248 0.53 1.22 -16.89
CA ALA A 248 0.38 -0.16 -16.42
C ALA A 248 -0.88 -0.33 -15.55
N GLN A 249 -1.18 0.62 -14.65
CA GLN A 249 -2.41 0.57 -13.84
C GLN A 249 -3.68 0.67 -14.69
N SER A 250 -3.66 1.47 -15.77
CA SER A 250 -4.83 1.66 -16.65
C SER A 250 -5.26 0.38 -17.38
N ILE A 251 -4.35 -0.60 -17.52
CA ILE A 251 -4.65 -1.91 -18.11
C ILE A 251 -5.73 -2.62 -17.28
N PHE A 252 -5.71 -2.46 -15.97
CA PHE A 252 -6.68 -3.08 -15.07
C PHE A 252 -8.05 -2.39 -15.07
N ASP A 253 -8.20 -1.24 -15.74
CA ASP A 253 -9.51 -0.62 -16.00
C ASP A 253 -10.17 -1.13 -17.30
N LEU A 254 -9.45 -1.92 -18.10
CA LEU A 254 -9.97 -2.48 -19.34
C LEU A 254 -11.04 -3.54 -19.07
N LYS A 255 -11.86 -3.86 -20.07
CA LYS A 255 -12.82 -4.98 -20.00
C LYS A 255 -12.21 -6.33 -20.44
N ASP A 256 -11.02 -6.29 -21.03
CA ASP A 256 -10.35 -7.48 -21.56
C ASP A 256 -9.60 -8.21 -20.43
N GLU A 257 -10.29 -9.17 -19.81
CA GLU A 257 -9.72 -9.98 -18.72
C GLU A 257 -8.51 -10.81 -19.18
N LYS A 258 -8.53 -11.35 -20.41
CA LYS A 258 -7.42 -12.16 -20.93
C LYS A 258 -6.15 -11.33 -21.08
N TYR A 259 -6.29 -10.08 -21.50
CA TYR A 259 -5.13 -9.20 -21.58
C TYR A 259 -4.60 -8.83 -20.19
N LYS A 260 -5.47 -8.54 -19.20
CA LYS A 260 -5.03 -8.29 -17.81
C LYS A 260 -4.24 -9.47 -17.26
N GLU A 261 -4.72 -10.68 -17.50
CA GLU A 261 -4.09 -11.93 -17.09
C GLU A 261 -2.71 -12.10 -17.75
N ARG A 262 -2.64 -11.94 -19.09
CA ARG A 262 -1.38 -11.98 -19.85
C ARG A 262 -0.37 -10.93 -19.36
N PHE A 263 -0.81 -9.69 -19.15
CA PHE A 263 0.05 -8.62 -18.63
C PHE A 263 0.52 -8.92 -17.20
N THR A 264 -0.31 -9.58 -16.39
CA THR A 264 0.06 -10.02 -15.04
C THR A 264 1.14 -11.10 -15.08
N ASP A 265 1.05 -12.04 -16.01
CA ASP A 265 2.06 -13.10 -16.16
C ASP A 265 3.47 -12.55 -16.44
N GLU A 266 3.60 -11.40 -17.12
CA GLU A 266 4.88 -10.74 -17.40
C GLU A 266 5.59 -10.23 -16.12
N PHE A 267 4.85 -9.83 -15.09
CA PHE A 267 5.43 -9.31 -13.85
C PHE A 267 5.27 -10.25 -12.64
N LEU A 268 4.59 -11.39 -12.79
CA LEU A 268 4.21 -12.25 -11.67
C LEU A 268 5.41 -12.68 -10.81
N LYS A 269 6.50 -13.14 -11.43
CA LYS A 269 7.74 -13.52 -10.71
C LYS A 269 8.45 -12.35 -10.02
N HIS A 270 8.01 -11.14 -10.28
CA HIS A 270 8.56 -9.90 -9.72
C HIS A 270 7.58 -9.19 -8.78
N THR A 271 6.46 -9.82 -8.43
CA THR A 271 5.47 -9.29 -7.48
C THR A 271 6.10 -8.86 -6.16
N SER A 272 7.06 -9.65 -5.64
CA SER A 272 7.82 -9.29 -4.43
C SER A 272 8.53 -7.94 -4.54
N PHE A 273 9.23 -7.69 -5.65
CA PHE A 273 9.93 -6.43 -5.91
C PHE A 273 8.92 -5.27 -6.04
N LEU A 274 7.90 -5.45 -6.87
CA LEU A 274 6.90 -4.41 -7.12
C LEU A 274 6.14 -4.02 -5.85
N THR A 275 5.85 -4.99 -4.97
CA THR A 275 5.19 -4.75 -3.68
C THR A 275 5.99 -3.81 -2.77
N LEU A 276 7.32 -3.85 -2.84
CA LEU A 276 8.20 -2.97 -2.06
C LEU A 276 8.49 -1.66 -2.78
N HIS A 277 8.22 -1.57 -4.08
CA HIS A 277 8.47 -0.38 -4.88
C HIS A 277 7.40 0.70 -4.70
N THR A 278 7.79 1.97 -4.66
CA THR A 278 6.88 3.12 -4.43
C THR A 278 5.77 3.23 -5.48
N TYR A 279 6.08 2.96 -6.75
CA TYR A 279 5.11 2.94 -7.84
C TYR A 279 4.52 1.54 -8.11
N GLY A 280 5.35 0.50 -7.96
CA GLY A 280 4.94 -0.88 -8.23
C GLY A 280 3.85 -1.36 -7.27
N CYS A 281 3.85 -0.90 -6.02
CA CYS A 281 2.87 -1.33 -5.03
C CYS A 281 1.45 -0.90 -5.40
N ARG A 282 1.30 0.21 -6.15
CA ARG A 282 0.02 0.70 -6.66
C ARG A 282 -0.51 -0.17 -7.77
N LEU A 283 0.37 -0.62 -8.67
CA LEU A 283 0.04 -1.60 -9.69
C LEU A 283 -0.44 -2.92 -9.07
N ILE A 284 0.30 -3.46 -8.08
CA ILE A 284 -0.10 -4.71 -7.43
C ILE A 284 -1.47 -4.56 -6.73
N GLN A 285 -1.71 -3.45 -6.01
CA GLN A 285 -3.04 -3.18 -5.43
C GLN A 285 -4.13 -3.14 -6.50
N LYS A 286 -3.91 -2.42 -7.60
CA LYS A 286 -4.88 -2.30 -8.69
C LYS A 286 -5.16 -3.66 -9.37
N SER A 287 -4.12 -4.47 -9.54
CA SER A 287 -4.26 -5.83 -10.08
C SER A 287 -5.10 -6.73 -9.17
N LEU A 288 -4.88 -6.66 -7.84
CA LEU A 288 -5.67 -7.40 -6.85
C LEU A 288 -7.14 -6.97 -6.82
N GLU A 289 -7.46 -5.71 -7.11
CA GLU A 289 -8.85 -5.23 -7.17
C GLU A 289 -9.60 -5.71 -8.41
N SER A 290 -8.91 -5.84 -9.54
CA SER A 290 -9.56 -6.09 -10.83
C SER A 290 -9.54 -7.55 -11.28
N LEU A 291 -8.54 -8.33 -10.91
CA LEU A 291 -8.32 -9.67 -11.47
C LEU A 291 -9.32 -10.70 -10.92
N SER A 292 -9.37 -11.86 -11.58
CA SER A 292 -10.06 -13.04 -11.07
C SER A 292 -9.42 -13.55 -9.77
N ASP A 293 -10.18 -14.26 -8.94
CA ASP A 293 -9.66 -14.80 -7.67
C ASP A 293 -8.47 -15.75 -7.90
N GLU A 294 -8.44 -16.48 -9.01
CA GLU A 294 -7.30 -17.32 -9.39
C GLU A 294 -6.01 -16.50 -9.49
N TYR A 295 -6.05 -15.37 -10.21
CA TYR A 295 -4.89 -14.52 -10.40
C TYR A 295 -4.51 -13.73 -9.13
N LYS A 296 -5.50 -13.29 -8.34
CA LYS A 296 -5.21 -12.70 -7.00
C LYS A 296 -4.44 -13.70 -6.13
N CYS A 297 -4.84 -14.97 -6.16
CA CYS A 297 -4.15 -16.04 -5.43
C CYS A 297 -2.75 -16.32 -5.98
N LYS A 298 -2.52 -16.24 -7.31
CA LYS A 298 -1.18 -16.33 -7.90
C LYS A 298 -0.27 -15.21 -7.39
N ILE A 299 -0.75 -13.97 -7.41
CA ILE A 299 -0.01 -12.80 -6.88
C ILE A 299 0.32 -13.02 -5.40
N PHE A 300 -0.64 -13.47 -4.59
CA PHE A 300 -0.39 -13.71 -3.16
C PHE A 300 0.64 -14.82 -2.91
N LYS A 301 0.67 -15.88 -3.73
CA LYS A 301 1.65 -16.97 -3.59
C LYS A 301 3.09 -16.49 -3.76
N GLU A 302 3.34 -15.46 -4.57
CA GLU A 302 4.66 -14.83 -4.71
C GLU A 302 5.08 -14.02 -3.46
N LEU A 303 4.15 -13.75 -2.54
CA LEU A 303 4.37 -12.99 -1.31
C LEU A 303 4.35 -13.86 -0.04
N GLN A 304 3.71 -15.04 -0.08
CA GLN A 304 3.33 -15.79 1.11
C GLN A 304 4.52 -16.28 1.96
N GLU A 305 5.70 -16.46 1.37
CA GLU A 305 6.88 -16.99 2.08
C GLU A 305 7.51 -16.01 3.07
N ASP A 306 7.30 -14.70 2.90
CA ASP A 306 7.93 -13.65 3.70
C ASP A 306 6.94 -12.52 4.04
N LEU A 307 5.76 -12.89 4.53
CA LEU A 307 4.66 -11.93 4.78
C LEU A 307 5.06 -10.82 5.76
N ILE A 308 5.88 -11.10 6.77
CA ILE A 308 6.32 -10.08 7.75
C ILE A 308 7.10 -8.96 7.07
N LYS A 309 7.97 -9.28 6.11
CA LYS A 309 8.70 -8.27 5.32
C LYS A 309 7.75 -7.26 4.69
N TYR A 310 6.68 -7.74 4.07
CA TYR A 310 5.71 -6.85 3.40
C TYR A 310 4.81 -6.11 4.40
N ILE A 311 4.35 -6.79 5.46
CA ILE A 311 3.52 -6.18 6.53
C ILE A 311 4.25 -4.99 7.19
N CYS A 312 5.55 -5.13 7.40
CA CYS A 312 6.38 -4.11 8.06
C CYS A 312 6.97 -3.07 7.09
N HIS A 313 6.69 -3.14 5.79
CA HIS A 313 7.24 -2.22 4.81
C HIS A 313 6.28 -1.05 4.50
N GLN A 314 6.82 0.16 4.31
CA GLN A 314 6.05 1.38 4.00
C GLN A 314 5.14 1.26 2.75
N ASN A 315 5.56 0.49 1.75
CA ASN A 315 4.77 0.21 0.55
C ASN A 315 4.03 -1.13 0.65
N GLY A 316 4.68 -2.15 1.22
CA GLY A 316 4.17 -3.53 1.20
C GLY A 316 2.92 -3.70 2.06
N ASN A 317 2.81 -2.92 3.14
CA ASN A 317 1.66 -2.99 4.04
C ASN A 317 0.34 -2.66 3.33
N HIS A 318 0.38 -1.80 2.31
CA HIS A 318 -0.81 -1.46 1.51
C HIS A 318 -1.25 -2.63 0.63
N VAL A 319 -0.29 -3.36 0.04
CA VAL A 319 -0.57 -4.58 -0.73
C VAL A 319 -1.14 -5.66 0.18
N ILE A 320 -0.58 -5.89 1.37
CA ILE A 320 -1.11 -6.90 2.30
C ILE A 320 -2.50 -6.51 2.82
N GLN A 321 -2.76 -5.22 3.11
CA GLN A 321 -4.13 -4.77 3.41
C GLN A 321 -5.08 -5.08 2.26
N LYS A 322 -4.67 -4.83 1.01
CA LYS A 322 -5.47 -5.16 -0.17
C LYS A 322 -5.71 -6.66 -0.29
N CYS A 323 -4.71 -7.51 -0.03
CA CYS A 323 -4.88 -8.95 0.04
C CYS A 323 -5.96 -9.35 1.07
N VAL A 324 -5.96 -8.76 2.27
CA VAL A 324 -7.00 -9.01 3.28
C VAL A 324 -8.38 -8.59 2.77
N GLU A 325 -8.48 -7.50 2.00
CA GLU A 325 -9.74 -7.01 1.44
C GLU A 325 -10.35 -7.89 0.34
N VAL A 326 -9.51 -8.49 -0.52
CA VAL A 326 -9.99 -9.05 -1.81
C VAL A 326 -9.76 -10.55 -1.97
N LEU A 327 -8.98 -11.19 -1.10
CA LEU A 327 -8.71 -12.62 -1.20
C LEU A 327 -9.81 -13.47 -0.57
N PRO A 328 -9.97 -14.73 -1.03
CA PRO A 328 -10.82 -15.70 -0.36
C PRO A 328 -10.42 -15.92 1.10
N CYS A 329 -11.39 -16.26 1.96
CA CYS A 329 -11.18 -16.42 3.41
C CYS A 329 -10.01 -17.35 3.78
N SER A 330 -9.81 -18.45 3.03
CA SER A 330 -8.71 -19.39 3.29
C SER A 330 -7.31 -18.78 3.14
N TYR A 331 -7.17 -17.78 2.27
CA TYR A 331 -5.91 -17.05 2.09
C TYR A 331 -5.71 -15.98 3.17
N ILE A 332 -6.81 -15.37 3.63
CA ILE A 332 -6.79 -14.47 4.78
C ILE A 332 -6.33 -15.24 6.03
N ASP A 333 -6.74 -16.51 6.20
CA ASP A 333 -6.29 -17.34 7.32
C ASP A 333 -4.77 -17.56 7.34
N ILE A 334 -4.11 -17.63 6.18
CA ILE A 334 -2.63 -17.69 6.10
C ILE A 334 -2.01 -16.41 6.66
N ILE A 335 -2.56 -15.25 6.31
CA ILE A 335 -2.11 -13.95 6.84
C ILE A 335 -2.34 -13.90 8.35
N ILE A 336 -3.48 -14.38 8.83
CA ILE A 336 -3.81 -14.43 10.26
C ILE A 336 -2.85 -15.35 11.01
N ASN A 337 -2.51 -16.53 10.47
CA ASN A 337 -1.55 -17.46 11.10
C ASN A 337 -0.21 -16.75 11.40
N ILE A 338 0.32 -16.00 10.42
CA ILE A 338 1.53 -15.22 10.60
C ILE A 338 1.31 -14.08 11.61
N ILE A 339 0.19 -13.37 11.52
CA ILE A 339 -0.09 -12.27 12.45
C ILE A 339 -0.20 -12.76 13.89
N GLU A 340 -0.82 -13.91 14.14
CA GLU A 340 -0.98 -14.48 15.47
C GLU A 340 0.35 -14.80 16.15
N GLU A 341 1.37 -15.21 15.39
CA GLU A 341 2.71 -15.48 15.89
C GLU A 341 3.41 -14.20 16.40
N TYR A 342 3.14 -13.06 15.76
CA TYR A 342 3.79 -11.76 16.06
C TYR A 342 2.81 -10.69 16.57
N LEU A 343 1.63 -11.08 17.04
CA LEU A 343 0.49 -10.16 17.19
C LEU A 343 0.78 -8.94 18.08
N PRO A 344 1.42 -9.08 19.26
CA PRO A 344 1.72 -7.92 20.10
C PRO A 344 2.69 -6.93 19.44
N PHE A 345 3.70 -7.46 18.72
CA PHE A 345 4.68 -6.67 17.97
C PHE A 345 4.00 -5.93 16.82
N LEU A 346 3.26 -6.65 15.97
CA LEU A 346 2.57 -6.06 14.81
C LEU A 346 1.51 -5.04 15.23
N SER A 347 0.79 -5.29 16.33
CA SER A 347 -0.19 -4.35 16.87
C SER A 347 0.45 -3.04 17.34
N SER A 348 1.72 -3.08 17.74
CA SER A 348 2.50 -1.91 18.17
C SER A 348 3.31 -1.28 17.03
N HIS A 349 3.27 -1.85 15.82
CA HIS A 349 4.05 -1.41 14.67
C HIS A 349 3.28 -0.37 13.83
N ALA A 350 4.00 0.60 13.26
CA ALA A 350 3.41 1.71 12.51
C ALA A 350 2.55 1.25 11.32
N TYR A 351 3.01 0.21 10.62
CA TYR A 351 2.30 -0.38 9.49
C TYR A 351 1.54 -1.66 9.88
N GLY A 352 2.14 -2.49 10.74
CA GLY A 352 1.59 -3.79 11.13
C GLY A 352 0.21 -3.66 11.77
N CYS A 353 0.00 -2.62 12.56
CA CYS A 353 -1.27 -2.38 13.24
C CYS A 353 -2.42 -2.16 12.23
N ARG A 354 -2.13 -1.70 11.00
CA ARG A 354 -3.15 -1.47 9.97
C ARG A 354 -3.72 -2.77 9.42
N ILE A 355 -2.89 -3.80 9.27
CA ILE A 355 -3.34 -5.11 8.82
C ILE A 355 -4.22 -5.76 9.91
N VAL A 356 -3.79 -5.68 11.18
CA VAL A 356 -4.60 -6.19 12.32
C VAL A 356 -5.95 -5.49 12.39
N GLN A 357 -5.98 -4.15 12.25
CA GLN A 357 -7.23 -3.38 12.19
C GLN A 357 -8.10 -3.81 11.00
N ARG A 358 -7.50 -4.04 9.83
CA ARG A 358 -8.25 -4.49 8.65
C ARG A 358 -8.91 -5.84 8.88
N ILE A 359 -8.24 -6.78 9.53
CA ILE A 359 -8.82 -8.09 9.86
C ILE A 359 -10.01 -7.93 10.82
N TYR A 360 -9.94 -7.01 11.79
CA TYR A 360 -11.11 -6.72 12.63
C TYR A 360 -12.29 -6.15 11.84
N GLU A 361 -12.03 -5.34 10.82
CA GLU A 361 -13.08 -4.66 10.05
C GLU A 361 -13.87 -5.59 9.14
N ILE A 362 -13.20 -6.58 8.53
CA ILE A 362 -13.79 -7.41 7.48
C ILE A 362 -13.68 -8.92 7.71
N GLY A 363 -12.92 -9.35 8.72
CA GLY A 363 -12.80 -10.76 9.09
C GLY A 363 -14.13 -11.33 9.59
N ASN A 364 -14.32 -12.63 9.39
CA ASN A 364 -15.47 -13.32 9.98
C ASN A 364 -15.30 -13.49 11.50
N GLU A 365 -16.37 -13.92 12.17
CA GLU A 365 -16.38 -14.07 13.63
C GLU A 365 -15.26 -14.98 14.16
N GLN A 366 -14.96 -16.10 13.47
CA GLN A 366 -13.90 -17.02 13.88
C GLN A 366 -12.52 -16.36 13.78
N GLN A 367 -12.26 -15.63 12.70
CA GLN A 367 -11.01 -14.89 12.47
C GLN A 367 -10.80 -13.76 13.49
N ILE A 368 -11.87 -13.03 13.82
CA ILE A 368 -11.84 -11.99 14.86
C ILE A 368 -11.56 -12.60 16.24
N ASN A 369 -12.21 -13.73 16.56
CA ASN A 369 -12.06 -14.39 17.86
C ASN A 369 -10.64 -14.94 18.08
N ARG A 370 -10.01 -15.46 17.04
CA ARG A 370 -8.59 -15.85 17.04
C ARG A 370 -7.68 -14.71 17.52
N LEU A 371 -7.85 -13.50 16.98
CA LEU A 371 -7.10 -12.32 17.43
C LEU A 371 -7.46 -11.91 18.87
N ASN A 372 -8.75 -11.99 19.24
CA ASN A 372 -9.22 -11.59 20.57
C ASN A 372 -8.55 -12.37 21.70
N GLU A 373 -8.40 -13.69 21.56
CA GLU A 373 -7.82 -14.57 22.59
C GLU A 373 -6.41 -14.12 23.04
N GLN A 374 -5.67 -13.49 22.14
CA GLN A 374 -4.33 -12.97 22.40
C GLN A 374 -4.36 -11.48 22.78
N ILE A 375 -5.13 -10.65 22.07
CA ILE A 375 -5.16 -9.19 22.28
C ILE A 375 -5.64 -8.82 23.69
N ILE A 376 -6.64 -9.52 24.24
CA ILE A 376 -7.14 -9.23 25.59
C ILE A 376 -6.07 -9.42 26.67
N LYS A 377 -5.11 -10.33 26.45
CA LYS A 377 -3.97 -10.58 27.36
C LYS A 377 -2.91 -9.47 27.25
N LYS A 378 -3.01 -8.61 26.24
CA LYS A 378 -2.07 -7.52 25.94
C LYS A 378 -2.77 -6.15 26.02
N ILE A 379 -3.76 -6.01 26.91
CA ILE A 379 -4.56 -4.79 27.04
C ILE A 379 -3.73 -3.52 27.29
N HIS A 380 -2.53 -3.65 27.86
CA HIS A 380 -1.60 -2.53 28.05
C HIS A 380 -1.25 -1.79 26.74
N LEU A 381 -1.47 -2.42 25.58
CA LEU A 381 -1.37 -1.79 24.25
C LEU A 381 -2.29 -0.57 24.08
N ILE A 382 -3.31 -0.36 24.92
CA ILE A 382 -4.09 0.90 24.95
C ILE A 382 -3.21 2.14 25.13
N LYS A 383 -2.03 2.00 25.75
CA LYS A 383 -1.06 3.08 25.96
C LYS A 383 -0.07 3.23 24.79
N ASN A 384 -0.02 2.29 23.85
CA ASN A 384 0.88 2.38 22.70
C ASN A 384 0.31 3.31 21.62
N ARG A 385 1.19 4.08 20.95
CA ARG A 385 0.81 5.05 19.90
C ARG A 385 0.08 4.44 18.70
N TYR A 386 0.29 3.16 18.41
CA TYR A 386 -0.37 2.39 17.35
C TYR A 386 -1.33 1.35 17.93
N GLY A 387 -0.91 0.63 18.97
CA GLY A 387 -1.70 -0.43 19.61
C GLY A 387 -3.04 0.03 20.17
N ASN A 388 -3.17 1.30 20.57
CA ASN A 388 -4.45 1.84 21.02
C ASN A 388 -5.56 1.72 19.96
N TYR A 389 -5.23 1.80 18.67
CA TYR A 389 -6.21 1.63 17.59
C TYR A 389 -6.64 0.17 17.43
N VAL A 390 -5.72 -0.78 17.65
CA VAL A 390 -6.04 -2.22 17.65
C VAL A 390 -7.01 -2.57 18.78
N ILE A 391 -6.76 -2.07 20.00
CA ILE A 391 -7.70 -2.30 21.12
C ILE A 391 -9.07 -1.67 20.85
N GLN A 392 -9.11 -0.49 20.22
CA GLN A 392 -10.36 0.12 19.80
C GLN A 392 -11.12 -0.74 18.78
N LYS A 393 -10.44 -1.32 17.79
CA LYS A 393 -11.08 -2.23 16.82
C LYS A 393 -11.53 -3.53 17.46
N CYS A 394 -10.73 -4.11 18.36
CA CYS A 394 -11.14 -5.24 19.18
C CYS A 394 -12.43 -4.91 19.95
N PHE A 395 -12.51 -3.76 20.62
CA PHE A 395 -13.73 -3.33 21.30
C PHE A 395 -14.94 -3.15 20.35
N GLU A 396 -14.72 -2.60 19.15
CA GLU A 396 -15.80 -2.36 18.18
C GLU A 396 -16.39 -3.64 17.61
N HIS A 397 -15.52 -4.56 17.20
CA HIS A 397 -15.89 -5.73 16.38
C HIS A 397 -16.09 -7.02 17.17
N SER A 398 -15.77 -7.05 18.47
CA SER A 398 -15.95 -8.24 19.31
C SER A 398 -17.33 -8.31 19.97
N ASP A 399 -17.63 -9.45 20.58
CA ASP A 399 -18.83 -9.68 21.36
C ASP A 399 -18.88 -8.85 22.67
N ASP A 400 -19.99 -9.00 23.41
CA ASP A 400 -20.18 -8.34 24.70
C ASP A 400 -19.14 -8.76 25.75
N ASN A 401 -18.71 -10.02 25.75
CA ASN A 401 -17.79 -10.56 26.75
C ASN A 401 -16.43 -9.87 26.65
N ILE A 402 -15.85 -9.83 25.45
CA ILE A 402 -14.58 -9.15 25.18
C ILE A 402 -14.67 -7.66 25.49
N ARG A 403 -15.78 -7.00 25.10
CA ARG A 403 -16.01 -5.58 25.42
C ARG A 403 -16.02 -5.32 26.92
N PHE A 404 -16.62 -6.20 27.71
CA PHE A 404 -16.63 -6.06 29.17
C PHE A 404 -15.26 -6.29 29.79
N ILE A 405 -14.47 -7.26 29.29
CA ILE A 405 -13.07 -7.47 29.72
C ILE A 405 -12.26 -6.18 29.50
N ILE A 406 -12.32 -5.60 28.30
CA ILE A 406 -11.63 -4.34 27.97
C ILE A 406 -12.10 -3.20 28.89
N THR A 407 -13.41 -3.11 29.12
CA THR A 407 -13.99 -2.07 29.97
C THR A 407 -13.52 -2.20 31.42
N ASP A 408 -13.41 -3.42 31.94
CA ASP A 408 -13.01 -3.67 33.32
C ASP A 408 -11.55 -3.28 33.58
N GLU A 409 -10.66 -3.60 32.65
CA GLU A 409 -9.27 -3.16 32.68
C GLU A 409 -9.15 -1.62 32.67
N ILE A 410 -10.00 -0.96 31.87
CA ILE A 410 -10.03 0.51 31.81
C ILE A 410 -10.56 1.11 33.11
N VAL A 411 -11.57 0.50 33.74
CA VAL A 411 -12.17 1.00 34.99
C VAL A 411 -11.18 0.98 36.15
N ASN A 412 -10.28 -0.02 36.19
CA ASN A 412 -9.26 -0.14 37.23
C ASN A 412 -8.31 1.06 37.27
N ASP A 413 -7.92 1.58 36.10
CA ASP A 413 -6.96 2.67 35.93
C ASP A 413 -7.56 3.94 35.30
N ILE A 414 -8.89 4.13 35.42
CA ILE A 414 -9.65 5.09 34.60
C ILE A 414 -9.05 6.50 34.57
N TYR A 415 -8.63 7.04 35.71
CA TYR A 415 -8.06 8.38 35.79
C TYR A 415 -6.71 8.48 35.10
N LYS A 416 -5.82 7.50 35.34
CA LYS A 416 -4.50 7.43 34.69
C LYS A 416 -4.64 7.29 33.17
N LEU A 417 -5.59 6.47 32.71
CA LEU A 417 -5.84 6.26 31.29
C LEU A 417 -6.51 7.47 30.62
N SER A 418 -7.37 8.19 31.35
CA SER A 418 -8.03 9.40 30.85
C SER A 418 -7.03 10.54 30.59
N SER A 419 -5.99 10.64 31.41
CA SER A 419 -4.89 11.61 31.24
C SER A 419 -3.82 11.16 30.24
N HIS A 420 -3.95 9.97 29.64
CA HIS A 420 -2.95 9.43 28.75
C HIS A 420 -3.29 9.69 27.28
N LYS A 421 -2.39 10.37 26.55
CA LYS A 421 -2.53 10.80 25.14
C LYS A 421 -3.20 9.79 24.20
N TYR A 422 -2.86 8.50 24.33
CA TYR A 422 -3.39 7.44 23.47
C TYR A 422 -4.56 6.67 24.10
N ALA A 423 -4.58 6.52 25.42
CA ALA A 423 -5.53 5.63 26.09
C ALA A 423 -6.86 6.34 26.39
N CYS A 424 -6.88 7.68 26.40
CA CYS A 424 -8.12 8.44 26.54
C CYS A 424 -9.13 8.12 25.43
N ASN A 425 -8.65 7.80 24.22
CA ASN A 425 -9.49 7.54 23.04
C ASN A 425 -10.43 6.34 23.22
N ILE A 426 -9.96 5.24 23.83
CA ILE A 426 -10.82 4.08 24.07
C ILE A 426 -11.93 4.39 25.08
N ILE A 427 -11.66 5.24 26.07
CA ILE A 427 -12.66 5.67 27.05
C ILE A 427 -13.76 6.48 26.35
N GLU A 428 -13.39 7.41 25.49
CA GLU A 428 -14.36 8.16 24.68
C GLU A 428 -15.22 7.21 23.83
N LYS A 429 -14.59 6.22 23.18
CA LYS A 429 -15.29 5.24 22.37
C LYS A 429 -16.27 4.38 23.19
N ILE A 430 -15.92 4.00 24.42
CA ILE A 430 -16.84 3.30 25.34
C ILE A 430 -18.00 4.22 25.76
N LEU A 431 -17.72 5.47 26.13
CA LEU A 431 -18.73 6.43 26.56
C LEU A 431 -19.73 6.77 25.44
N LEU A 432 -19.28 6.77 24.19
CA LEU A 432 -20.11 7.04 23.01
C LEU A 432 -21.00 5.85 22.59
N LYS A 433 -20.78 4.64 23.11
CA LYS A 433 -21.70 3.51 22.83
C LYS A 433 -23.12 3.84 23.26
N LYS A 434 -24.09 3.50 22.41
CA LYS A 434 -25.52 3.77 22.66
C LYS A 434 -26.01 3.03 23.90
N GLU A 435 -25.57 1.79 24.08
CA GLU A 435 -25.99 0.94 25.17
C GLU A 435 -25.32 1.36 26.48
N TYR A 436 -26.16 1.72 27.46
CA TYR A 436 -25.69 2.16 28.77
C TYR A 436 -24.88 1.08 29.52
N LYS A 437 -25.06 -0.21 29.18
CA LYS A 437 -24.35 -1.33 29.83
C LYS A 437 -22.82 -1.17 29.78
N TYR A 438 -22.26 -0.62 28.70
CA TYR A 438 -20.82 -0.45 28.54
C TYR A 438 -20.24 0.72 29.35
N LYS A 439 -20.98 1.82 29.49
CA LYS A 439 -20.53 3.00 30.26
C LYS A 439 -20.89 2.93 31.75
N LYS A 440 -21.79 2.04 32.15
CA LYS A 440 -22.29 1.91 33.53
C LYS A 440 -21.17 1.77 34.56
N LYS A 441 -20.17 0.92 34.31
CA LYS A 441 -19.07 0.68 35.27
C LYS A 441 -18.17 1.91 35.43
N ILE A 442 -17.83 2.59 34.33
CA ILE A 442 -17.06 3.84 34.34
C ILE A 442 -17.80 4.92 35.15
N ILE A 443 -19.08 5.16 34.85
CA ILE A 443 -19.88 6.18 35.53
C ILE A 443 -20.02 5.85 37.02
N LYS A 444 -20.30 4.58 37.36
CA LYS A 444 -20.41 4.14 38.75
C LYS A 444 -19.10 4.36 39.52
N LYS A 445 -17.95 4.04 38.92
CA LYS A 445 -16.63 4.27 39.52
C LYS A 445 -16.42 5.77 39.83
N ILE A 446 -16.76 6.64 38.89
CA ILE A 446 -16.64 8.10 39.07
C ILE A 446 -17.57 8.61 40.18
N VAL A 447 -18.85 8.22 40.15
CA VAL A 447 -19.83 8.63 41.18
C VAL A 447 -19.43 8.15 42.57
N ASN A 448 -18.93 6.92 42.68
CA ASN A 448 -18.44 6.38 43.95
C ASN A 448 -17.22 7.15 44.45
N ASP A 449 -16.23 7.43 43.60
CA ASP A 449 -15.04 8.18 44.02
C ASP A 449 -15.38 9.62 44.44
N ILE A 450 -16.35 10.26 43.79
CA ILE A 450 -16.90 11.55 44.22
C ILE A 450 -17.56 11.41 45.60
N SER A 451 -18.36 10.36 45.82
CA SER A 451 -19.05 10.11 47.08
C SER A 451 -18.07 9.81 48.23
N ASP A 452 -16.93 9.20 47.92
CA ASP A 452 -15.81 8.97 48.84
C ASP A 452 -14.99 10.25 49.12
N GLY A 453 -15.34 11.38 48.51
CA GLY A 453 -14.65 12.66 48.69
C GLY A 453 -13.29 12.74 47.97
N LYS A 454 -13.09 11.97 46.89
CA LYS A 454 -11.83 12.00 46.12
C LYS A 454 -11.87 13.08 45.05
N ASP A 455 -10.78 13.85 44.96
CA ASP A 455 -10.63 14.94 43.99
C ASP A 455 -10.17 14.47 42.58
N ASN A 456 -10.14 13.16 42.32
CA ASN A 456 -9.67 12.61 41.04
C ASN A 456 -10.39 13.21 39.82
N ILE A 457 -11.70 13.47 39.93
CA ILE A 457 -12.48 14.06 38.84
C ILE A 457 -12.07 15.51 38.55
N ILE A 458 -11.70 16.27 39.58
CA ILE A 458 -11.22 17.65 39.46
C ILE A 458 -9.88 17.67 38.73
N ASN A 459 -8.99 16.72 39.04
CA ASN A 459 -7.71 16.58 38.35
C ASN A 459 -7.89 16.27 36.86
N ILE A 460 -8.85 15.42 36.50
CA ILE A 460 -9.17 15.14 35.08
C ILE A 460 -9.71 16.36 34.36
N CYS A 461 -10.55 17.19 35.00
CA CYS A 461 -11.04 18.42 34.39
C CYS A 461 -9.89 19.38 33.99
N LYS A 462 -8.79 19.36 34.73
CA LYS A 462 -7.59 20.18 34.46
C LYS A 462 -6.67 19.59 33.41
N ASP A 463 -6.82 18.32 33.06
CA ASP A 463 -5.89 17.60 32.21
C ASP A 463 -6.13 17.86 30.72
N CYS A 464 -5.04 17.96 29.93
CA CYS A 464 -5.09 18.27 28.51
C CYS A 464 -5.72 17.17 27.63
N TYR A 465 -5.76 15.92 28.13
CA TYR A 465 -6.46 14.79 27.51
C TYR A 465 -7.74 14.43 28.29
N GLY A 466 -7.65 14.43 29.62
CA GLY A 466 -8.76 14.07 30.53
C GLY A 466 -9.99 14.95 30.36
N ASN A 467 -9.83 16.23 30.01
CA ASN A 467 -10.96 17.11 29.74
C ASN A 467 -11.88 16.57 28.62
N PHE A 468 -11.34 15.91 27.59
CA PHE A 468 -12.17 15.34 26.54
C PHE A 468 -13.04 14.21 27.07
N MET A 469 -12.49 13.33 27.92
CA MET A 469 -13.27 12.30 28.61
C MET A 469 -14.42 12.93 29.40
N MET A 470 -14.19 14.05 30.11
CA MET A 470 -15.23 14.75 30.88
C MET A 470 -16.35 15.30 29.99
N GLN A 471 -16.01 15.92 28.86
CA GLN A 471 -17.01 16.41 27.91
C GLN A 471 -17.93 15.28 27.41
N LYS A 472 -17.35 14.12 27.08
CA LYS A 472 -18.11 12.94 26.63
C LYS A 472 -18.90 12.30 27.77
N LEU A 473 -18.34 12.27 28.97
CA LEU A 473 -19.04 11.77 30.16
C LEU A 473 -20.30 12.59 30.44
N LEU A 474 -20.18 13.92 30.48
CA LEU A 474 -21.30 14.83 30.75
C LEU A 474 -22.40 14.75 29.69
N THR A 475 -22.07 14.48 28.43
CA THR A 475 -23.06 14.33 27.36
C THR A 475 -23.72 12.95 27.32
N THR A 476 -23.07 11.92 27.87
CA THR A 476 -23.52 10.52 27.74
C THR A 476 -24.09 9.89 29.00
N CYS A 477 -23.88 10.51 30.18
CA CYS A 477 -24.46 10.10 31.45
C CYS A 477 -25.98 10.33 31.52
N ARG A 478 -26.66 9.57 32.40
CA ARG A 478 -28.08 9.82 32.70
C ARG A 478 -28.22 11.11 33.50
N LYS A 479 -29.41 11.75 33.44
CA LYS A 479 -29.68 13.04 34.08
C LYS A 479 -29.27 13.09 35.57
N LYS A 480 -29.55 12.04 36.35
CA LYS A 480 -29.18 11.98 37.78
C LYS A 480 -27.67 11.99 38.00
N GLU A 481 -26.93 11.16 37.25
CA GLU A 481 -25.46 11.06 37.33
C GLU A 481 -24.81 12.36 36.88
N ARG A 482 -25.27 12.91 35.74
CA ARG A 482 -24.78 14.18 35.21
C ARG A 482 -24.96 15.31 36.19
N ASN A 483 -26.15 15.47 36.78
CA ASN A 483 -26.41 16.53 37.75
C ASN A 483 -25.53 16.38 39.00
N PHE A 484 -25.26 15.14 39.43
CA PHE A 484 -24.36 14.88 40.55
C PHE A 484 -22.91 15.29 40.22
N ILE A 485 -22.39 14.89 39.05
CA ILE A 485 -21.05 15.26 38.60
C ILE A 485 -20.92 16.78 38.42
N ILE A 486 -21.92 17.43 37.78
CA ILE A 486 -21.94 18.89 37.60
C ILE A 486 -21.93 19.61 38.94
N LYS A 487 -22.74 19.15 39.91
CA LYS A 487 -22.75 19.74 41.25
C LYS A 487 -21.36 19.71 41.89
N THR A 488 -20.66 18.59 41.82
CA THR A 488 -19.29 18.46 42.34
C THR A 488 -18.31 19.40 41.65
N ILE A 489 -18.42 19.57 40.33
CA ILE A 489 -17.60 20.52 39.55
C ILE A 489 -17.89 21.97 40.01
N ILE A 490 -19.17 22.34 40.16
CA ILE A 490 -19.60 23.67 40.60
C ILE A 490 -19.11 23.98 42.03
N GLU A 491 -19.11 22.98 42.92
CA GLU A 491 -18.60 23.13 44.30
C GLU A 491 -17.07 23.31 44.36
N ASN A 492 -16.33 23.06 43.26
CA ASN A 492 -14.87 23.17 43.16
C ASN A 492 -14.43 24.16 42.06
N LEU A 493 -15.25 25.17 41.74
CA LEU A 493 -14.95 26.15 40.68
C LEU A 493 -13.68 26.97 40.95
N ASP A 494 -13.40 27.23 42.22
CA ASP A 494 -12.19 27.91 42.68
C ASP A 494 -10.91 27.18 42.23
N LYS A 495 -10.95 25.85 42.16
CA LYS A 495 -9.84 25.02 41.68
C LYS A 495 -9.74 24.97 40.14
N LEU A 496 -10.79 25.30 39.39
CA LEU A 496 -10.89 25.01 37.95
C LEU A 496 -10.87 26.26 37.04
N LYS A 497 -11.44 27.38 37.49
CA LYS A 497 -11.67 28.57 36.65
C LYS A 497 -10.39 29.21 36.07
N ASP A 498 -9.28 29.10 36.79
CA ASP A 498 -7.99 29.69 36.39
C ASP A 498 -7.10 28.70 35.61
N GLU A 499 -7.56 27.46 35.46
CA GLU A 499 -6.86 26.39 34.72
C GLU A 499 -7.36 26.36 33.27
N THR A 500 -6.45 26.28 32.30
CA THR A 500 -6.80 26.34 30.86
C THR A 500 -7.90 25.35 30.47
N TYR A 501 -7.75 24.08 30.85
CA TYR A 501 -8.74 23.04 30.53
C TYR A 501 -9.90 22.99 31.53
N GLY A 502 -9.63 23.35 32.80
CA GLY A 502 -10.65 23.41 33.85
C GLY A 502 -11.73 24.45 33.56
N ASN A 503 -11.33 25.59 32.98
CA ASN A 503 -12.25 26.65 32.57
C ASN A 503 -13.21 26.19 31.45
N ILE A 504 -12.73 25.35 30.52
CA ILE A 504 -13.58 24.77 29.46
C ILE A 504 -14.68 23.91 30.08
N ILE A 505 -14.33 23.03 31.02
CA ILE A 505 -15.32 22.16 31.69
C ILE A 505 -16.28 22.97 32.55
N THR A 506 -15.78 24.02 33.20
CA THR A 506 -16.60 24.97 33.95
C THR A 506 -17.69 25.59 33.07
N TYR A 507 -17.31 26.11 31.91
CA TYR A 507 -18.23 26.70 30.93
C TYR A 507 -19.30 25.72 30.44
N ILE A 508 -18.98 24.42 30.35
CA ILE A 508 -19.95 23.39 29.96
C ILE A 508 -20.96 23.10 31.09
N CYS A 509 -20.57 23.32 32.34
CA CYS A 509 -21.38 23.00 33.51
C CYS A 509 -22.29 24.15 33.97
N THR A 510 -21.95 25.40 33.61
CA THR A 510 -22.71 26.62 33.91
C THR A 510 -23.57 27.04 32.72
#